data_AF-A0A959X2M3-F1
#
_entry.id   AF-A0A959X2M3-F1
#
_cell.length_a   1.000
_cell.length_b   1.000
_cell.length_c   1.000
_cell.angle_alpha   90.00
_cell.angle_beta   90.00
_cell.angle_gamma   90.00
#
_symmetry.space_group_name_H-M   'P 1'
#
loop_
_entity.id
_entity.type
_entity.pdbx_description
1 polymer ?
#
loop_
_entity_poly.entity_id
_entity_poly.type
_entity_poly.pdbx_seq_one_letter_code
_entity_poly.pdbx_strand_id
1 'polypeptide(L)'
;DAAEALRQWATPGPDGSSGLVATIGRAAQRWHAEQQDLKDRLDQLVAELPDLEAREQDSDDDARALKEARAEQRMLEAQIGAAYGDFWISALERIGLLPNYSLVDDSVQLDVTMSWIDSDTGEYHSEAADYSRASANALRDFAPGASFYVGGHQIDIDAVEVGHDGSAIRTVRLCPHCGYSHDGDDTPTTCPRCGKSGINDVGQKFETIELTRVSAFVRRDESRIDDSNDERV
;
A
#
# COMPACT_ATOMS: atom_id res chain seq x y z
N ASP A 1 -35.54 1.23 10.70
CA ASP A 1 -35.77 0.77 9.32
C ASP A 1 -34.56 1.15 8.47
N ALA A 2 -33.99 0.22 7.70
CA ALA A 2 -32.80 0.46 6.88
C ALA A 2 -33.05 1.51 5.78
N ALA A 3 -34.27 1.56 5.23
CA ALA A 3 -34.62 2.52 4.18
C ALA A 3 -34.64 3.96 4.68
N GLU A 4 -34.98 4.17 5.95
CA GLU A 4 -34.99 5.49 6.57
C GLU A 4 -33.58 5.94 6.96
N ALA A 5 -32.76 5.02 7.49
CA ALA A 5 -31.35 5.29 7.78
C ALA A 5 -30.57 5.69 6.52
N LEU A 6 -30.80 5.02 5.38
CA LEU A 6 -30.20 5.37 4.10
C LEU A 6 -30.64 6.75 3.61
N ARG A 7 -31.93 7.08 3.72
CA ARG A 7 -32.44 8.41 3.35
C ARG A 7 -31.82 9.51 4.21
N GLN A 8 -31.69 9.28 5.52
CA GLN A 8 -31.03 10.22 6.43
C GLN A 8 -29.54 10.36 6.11
N TRP A 9 -28.86 9.27 5.78
CA TRP A 9 -27.45 9.29 5.39
C TRP A 9 -27.21 10.06 4.08
N ALA A 10 -28.11 9.92 3.10
CA ALA A 10 -27.99 10.53 1.77
C ALA A 10 -28.41 12.01 1.74
N THR A 11 -29.39 12.41 2.57
CA THR A 11 -30.00 13.75 2.49
C THR A 11 -29.23 14.77 3.35
N PRO A 12 -28.70 15.85 2.76
CA PRO A 12 -28.08 16.94 3.52
C PRO A 12 -29.06 17.62 4.47
N GLY A 13 -28.58 17.91 5.69
CA GLY A 13 -29.27 18.80 6.62
C GLY A 13 -29.19 20.28 6.18
N PRO A 14 -29.76 21.20 6.97
CA PRO A 14 -29.74 22.65 6.69
C PRO A 14 -28.32 23.20 6.49
N ASP A 15 -27.36 22.58 7.16
CA ASP A 15 -25.94 22.92 7.21
C ASP A 15 -25.17 22.35 6.00
N GLY A 16 -25.86 21.62 5.11
CA GLY A 16 -25.27 20.91 3.98
C GLY A 16 -24.55 19.60 4.33
N SER A 17 -24.52 19.22 5.61
CA SER A 17 -23.87 17.99 6.08
C SER A 17 -24.77 16.76 5.96
N SER A 18 -24.19 15.64 5.56
CA SER A 18 -24.81 14.31 5.60
C SER A 18 -23.74 13.23 5.69
N GLY A 19 -24.15 11.98 5.92
CA GLY A 19 -23.24 10.85 5.89
C GLY A 19 -22.62 10.63 4.49
N LEU A 20 -23.38 10.89 3.43
CA LEU A 20 -22.87 10.86 2.05
C LEU A 20 -21.82 11.96 1.82
N VAL A 21 -22.09 13.19 2.25
CA VAL A 21 -21.14 14.31 2.13
C VAL A 21 -19.85 14.01 2.89
N ALA A 22 -19.95 13.46 4.11
CA ALA A 22 -18.78 13.06 4.89
C ALA A 22 -17.99 11.92 4.21
N THR A 23 -18.67 11.00 3.54
CA THR A 23 -18.03 9.88 2.81
C THR A 23 -17.29 10.37 1.58
N ILE A 24 -17.91 11.24 0.78
CA ILE A 24 -17.25 11.90 -0.36
C ILE A 24 -16.05 12.73 0.11
N GLY A 25 -16.20 13.48 1.20
CA GLY A 25 -15.12 14.28 1.78
C GLY A 25 -13.91 13.44 2.17
N ARG A 26 -14.13 12.31 2.87
CA ARG A 26 -13.05 11.37 3.23
C ARG A 26 -12.39 10.75 2.01
N ALA A 27 -13.16 10.34 1.01
CA ALA A 27 -12.64 9.80 -0.25
C ALA A 27 -11.75 10.83 -0.97
N ALA A 28 -12.20 12.07 -1.09
CA ALA A 28 -11.43 13.15 -1.70
C ALA A 28 -10.13 13.43 -0.91
N GLN A 29 -10.21 13.48 0.42
CA GLN A 29 -9.04 13.66 1.29
C GLN A 29 -8.01 12.54 1.11
N ARG A 30 -8.46 11.27 1.06
CA ARG A 30 -7.60 10.12 0.84
C ARG A 30 -6.92 10.20 -0.53
N TRP A 31 -7.66 10.53 -1.59
CA TRP A 31 -7.08 10.68 -2.92
C TRP A 31 -6.03 11.79 -2.95
N HIS A 32 -6.32 12.95 -2.34
CA HIS A 32 -5.36 14.03 -2.23
C HIS A 32 -4.11 13.65 -1.44
N ALA A 33 -4.26 12.91 -0.34
CA ALA A 33 -3.13 12.41 0.44
C ALA A 33 -2.26 11.46 -0.39
N GLU A 34 -2.85 10.50 -1.11
CA GLU A 34 -2.12 9.59 -2.00
C GLU A 34 -1.37 10.33 -3.12
N GLN A 35 -1.96 11.39 -3.70
CA GLN A 35 -1.27 12.21 -4.70
C GLN A 35 -0.14 13.05 -4.12
N GLN A 36 -0.31 13.54 -2.89
CA GLN A 36 0.71 14.34 -2.23
C GLN A 36 1.89 13.48 -1.83
N ASP A 37 1.64 12.27 -1.31
CA ASP A 37 2.64 11.28 -0.95
C ASP A 37 3.62 10.97 -2.09
N LEU A 38 3.09 10.66 -3.28
CA LEU A 38 3.91 10.39 -4.47
C LEU A 38 4.76 11.60 -4.87
N LYS A 39 4.23 12.81 -4.72
CA LYS A 39 4.96 14.05 -5.04
C LYS A 39 6.05 14.33 -4.03
N ASP A 40 5.76 14.16 -2.74
CA ASP A 40 6.74 14.39 -1.67
C ASP A 40 7.91 13.39 -1.80
N ARG A 41 7.63 12.13 -2.13
CA ARG A 41 8.66 11.11 -2.44
C ARG A 41 9.50 11.50 -3.67
N LEU A 42 8.85 11.96 -4.74
CA LEU A 42 9.56 12.39 -5.95
C LEU A 42 10.44 13.62 -5.67
N ASP A 43 9.91 14.60 -4.95
CA ASP A 43 10.63 15.83 -4.60
C ASP A 43 11.85 15.53 -3.72
N GLN A 44 11.72 14.61 -2.74
CA GLN A 44 12.84 14.14 -1.94
C GLN A 44 13.91 13.47 -2.80
N LEU A 45 13.52 12.52 -3.65
CA LEU A 45 14.45 11.81 -4.52
C LEU A 45 15.17 12.77 -5.47
N VAL A 46 14.44 13.71 -6.08
CA VAL A 46 15.00 14.74 -6.97
C VAL A 46 15.97 15.66 -6.23
N ALA A 47 15.75 15.94 -4.94
CA ALA A 47 16.68 16.70 -4.13
C ALA A 47 17.99 15.95 -3.85
N GLU A 48 17.96 14.62 -3.78
CA GLU A 48 19.13 13.75 -3.54
C GLU A 48 19.93 13.44 -4.81
N LEU A 49 19.30 13.49 -5.99
CA LEU A 49 19.94 13.17 -7.28
C LEU A 49 21.26 13.92 -7.56
N PRO A 50 21.38 15.25 -7.33
CA PRO A 50 22.62 15.97 -7.64
C PRO A 50 23.85 15.45 -6.87
N ASP A 51 23.65 15.02 -5.62
CA ASP A 51 24.73 14.47 -4.78
C ASP A 51 25.14 13.07 -5.26
N LEU A 52 24.18 12.25 -5.71
CA LEU A 52 24.45 10.96 -6.34
C LEU A 52 25.17 11.12 -7.68
N GLU A 53 24.80 12.11 -8.49
CA GLU A 53 25.45 12.44 -9.76
C GLU A 53 26.91 12.87 -9.57
N ALA A 54 27.19 13.65 -8.52
CA ALA A 54 28.55 14.09 -8.21
C ALA A 54 29.48 12.93 -7.82
N ARG A 55 28.92 11.85 -7.27
CA ARG A 55 29.65 10.67 -6.77
C ARG A 55 29.70 9.50 -7.74
N GLU A 56 29.10 9.60 -8.92
CA GLU A 56 29.00 8.51 -9.90
C GLU A 56 30.36 7.85 -10.21
N GLN A 57 31.44 8.63 -10.21
CA GLN A 57 32.79 8.14 -10.56
C GLN A 57 33.62 7.69 -9.34
N ASP A 58 33.10 7.81 -8.12
CA ASP A 58 33.84 7.49 -6.90
C ASP A 58 33.94 5.97 -6.70
N SER A 59 32.91 5.21 -7.08
CA SER A 59 32.90 3.74 -7.04
C SER A 59 31.84 3.12 -7.96
N ASP A 60 31.98 1.82 -8.25
CA ASP A 60 30.95 1.04 -8.96
C ASP A 60 29.62 0.98 -8.17
N ASP A 61 29.67 1.08 -6.85
CA ASP A 61 28.49 1.11 -5.98
C ASP A 61 27.76 2.46 -6.06
N ASP A 62 28.48 3.58 -6.09
CA ASP A 62 27.88 4.91 -6.29
C ASP A 62 27.26 5.03 -7.70
N ALA A 63 27.92 4.51 -8.73
CA ALA A 63 27.36 4.44 -10.09
C ALA A 63 26.08 3.59 -10.15
N ARG A 64 25.99 2.54 -9.34
CA ARG A 64 24.78 1.69 -9.23
C ARG A 64 23.66 2.43 -8.50
N ALA A 65 23.97 3.08 -7.38
CA ALA A 65 23.02 3.87 -6.60
C ALA A 65 22.36 4.96 -7.44
N LEU A 66 23.14 5.68 -8.28
CA LEU A 66 22.58 6.67 -9.20
C LEU A 66 21.63 6.06 -10.25
N LYS A 67 21.96 4.89 -10.79
CA LYS A 67 21.09 4.18 -11.75
C LYS A 67 19.78 3.75 -11.11
N GLU A 68 19.85 3.24 -9.88
CA GLU A 68 18.67 2.84 -9.08
C GLU A 68 17.80 4.06 -8.78
N ALA A 69 18.37 5.16 -8.29
CA ALA A 69 17.64 6.40 -8.03
C ALA A 69 16.95 6.97 -9.29
N ARG A 70 17.62 6.95 -10.46
CA ARG A 70 17.01 7.37 -11.73
C ARG A 70 15.91 6.42 -12.21
N ALA A 71 15.99 5.14 -11.88
CA ALA A 71 14.92 4.19 -12.19
C ALA A 71 13.69 4.44 -11.30
N GLU A 72 13.91 4.68 -10.00
CA GLU A 72 12.87 5.07 -9.06
C GLU A 72 12.19 6.38 -9.48
N GLN A 73 12.96 7.39 -9.90
CA GLN A 73 12.40 8.66 -10.40
C GLN A 73 11.41 8.42 -11.55
N ARG A 74 11.81 7.64 -12.57
CA ARG A 74 10.93 7.31 -13.71
C ARG A 74 9.69 6.54 -13.27
N MET A 75 9.82 5.67 -12.27
CA MET A 75 8.69 4.93 -11.71
C MET A 75 7.69 5.88 -11.03
N LEU A 76 8.16 6.77 -10.15
CA LEU A 76 7.32 7.75 -9.46
C LEU A 76 6.63 8.69 -10.45
N GLU A 77 7.35 9.18 -11.47
CA GLU A 77 6.76 9.99 -12.55
C GLU A 77 5.67 9.22 -13.31
N ALA A 78 5.88 7.94 -13.61
CA ALA A 78 4.89 7.09 -14.26
C ALA A 78 3.66 6.84 -13.37
N GLN A 79 3.86 6.57 -12.07
CA GLN A 79 2.78 6.39 -11.09
C GLN A 79 1.92 7.65 -10.94
N ILE A 80 2.56 8.83 -10.85
CA ILE A 80 1.85 10.11 -10.85
C ILE A 80 1.07 10.29 -12.15
N GLY A 81 1.69 10.03 -13.31
CA GLY A 81 1.03 10.09 -14.61
C GLY A 81 -0.19 9.17 -14.70
N ALA A 82 -0.06 7.93 -14.24
CA ALA A 82 -1.15 6.97 -14.18
C ALA A 82 -2.28 7.43 -13.24
N ALA A 83 -1.94 7.97 -12.07
CA ALA A 83 -2.93 8.42 -11.10
C ALA A 83 -3.82 9.57 -11.62
N TYR A 84 -3.26 10.48 -12.43
CA TYR A 84 -4.01 11.55 -13.09
C TYR A 84 -4.66 11.12 -14.42
N GLY A 85 -4.12 10.10 -15.08
CA GLY A 85 -4.61 9.57 -16.35
C GLY A 85 -5.66 8.46 -16.22
N ASP A 86 -5.91 7.97 -15.01
CA ASP A 86 -6.82 6.87 -14.74
C ASP A 86 -8.26 7.20 -15.15
N PHE A 87 -9.02 6.19 -15.56
CA PHE A 87 -10.43 6.37 -15.84
C PHE A 87 -11.16 6.71 -14.54
N TRP A 88 -11.91 7.83 -14.53
CA TRP A 88 -12.47 8.40 -13.30
C TRP A 88 -13.33 7.41 -12.49
N ILE A 89 -14.00 6.44 -13.13
CA ILE A 89 -14.76 5.41 -12.41
C ILE A 89 -13.81 4.50 -11.61
N SER A 90 -12.75 4.00 -12.24
CA SER A 90 -11.73 3.15 -11.61
C SER A 90 -11.07 3.87 -10.43
N ALA A 91 -10.78 5.16 -10.57
CA ALA A 91 -10.22 5.97 -9.50
C ALA A 91 -11.19 6.10 -8.31
N LEU A 92 -12.49 6.26 -8.57
CA LEU A 92 -13.52 6.33 -7.52
C LEU A 92 -13.81 4.97 -6.87
N GLU A 93 -13.67 3.87 -7.60
CA GLU A 93 -13.73 2.51 -7.06
C GLU A 93 -12.53 2.24 -6.15
N ARG A 94 -11.30 2.55 -6.61
CA ARG A 94 -10.06 2.38 -5.84
C ARG A 94 -10.10 3.14 -4.50
N ILE A 95 -10.67 4.34 -4.48
CA ILE A 95 -10.76 5.15 -3.27
C ILE A 95 -11.95 4.77 -2.36
N GLY A 96 -12.75 3.77 -2.76
CA GLY A 96 -13.88 3.23 -2.00
C GLY A 96 -15.14 4.10 -2.05
N LEU A 97 -15.25 5.04 -3.00
CA LEU A 97 -16.45 5.86 -3.15
C LEU A 97 -17.53 5.13 -3.96
N LEU A 98 -17.12 4.43 -5.01
CA LEU A 98 -17.99 3.58 -5.80
C LEU A 98 -17.74 2.12 -5.43
N PRO A 99 -18.79 1.29 -5.35
CA PRO A 99 -18.61 -0.13 -5.22
C PRO A 99 -17.91 -0.66 -6.48
N ASN A 100 -16.86 -1.44 -6.28
CA ASN A 100 -16.26 -2.22 -7.35
C ASN A 100 -17.25 -3.32 -7.76
N TYR A 101 -17.74 -3.27 -9.00
CA TYR A 101 -18.67 -4.29 -9.52
C TYR A 101 -17.95 -5.49 -10.15
N SER A 102 -16.62 -5.47 -10.22
CA SER A 102 -15.90 -6.74 -10.27
C SER A 102 -16.16 -7.43 -8.92
N LEU A 103 -16.54 -8.70 -8.94
CA LEU A 103 -16.85 -9.53 -7.75
C LEU A 103 -15.66 -9.73 -6.79
N VAL A 104 -14.66 -8.85 -6.84
CA VAL A 104 -13.46 -8.84 -6.01
C VAL A 104 -13.73 -7.82 -4.90
N ASP A 105 -13.68 -8.29 -3.66
CA ASP A 105 -13.65 -7.46 -2.44
C ASP A 105 -12.62 -6.31 -2.54
N ASP A 106 -12.53 -5.47 -1.49
CA ASP A 106 -11.34 -4.65 -1.23
C ASP A 106 -10.08 -5.47 -1.58
N SER A 107 -9.14 -4.89 -2.34
CA SER A 107 -7.97 -5.60 -2.86
C SER A 107 -6.67 -4.94 -2.43
N VAL A 108 -5.65 -5.77 -2.20
CA VAL A 108 -4.27 -5.33 -1.96
C VAL A 108 -3.49 -5.44 -3.26
N GLN A 109 -2.70 -4.41 -3.54
CA GLN A 109 -1.80 -4.37 -4.68
C GLN A 109 -0.38 -4.81 -4.26
N LEU A 110 0.26 -5.61 -5.10
CA LEU A 110 1.67 -5.97 -5.02
C LEU A 110 2.38 -5.42 -6.25
N ASP A 111 3.32 -4.52 -6.02
CA ASP A 111 4.19 -3.96 -7.05
C ASP A 111 5.53 -4.71 -7.04
N VAL A 112 5.84 -5.42 -8.13
CA VAL A 112 7.05 -6.24 -8.25
C VAL A 112 7.99 -5.57 -9.23
N THR A 113 9.22 -5.31 -8.79
CA THR A 113 10.31 -4.93 -9.71
C THR A 113 11.24 -6.12 -9.88
N MET A 114 11.25 -6.70 -11.07
CA MET A 114 12.14 -7.80 -11.43
C MET A 114 13.35 -7.26 -12.19
N SER A 115 14.56 -7.64 -11.78
CA SER A 115 15.78 -7.26 -12.49
C SER A 115 16.67 -8.43 -12.88
N TRP A 116 17.39 -8.28 -13.99
CA TRP A 116 18.35 -9.26 -14.50
C TRP A 116 19.47 -8.59 -15.27
N ILE A 117 20.58 -9.30 -15.42
CA ILE A 117 21.70 -8.87 -16.28
C ILE A 117 21.67 -9.74 -17.53
N ASP A 118 21.64 -9.10 -18.70
CA ASP A 118 21.79 -9.82 -19.96
C ASP A 118 23.19 -10.44 -20.04
N SER A 119 23.26 -11.76 -20.24
CA SER A 119 24.52 -12.51 -20.22
C SER A 119 25.43 -12.22 -21.42
N ASP A 120 24.86 -11.72 -22.52
CA ASP A 120 25.57 -11.45 -23.77
C ASP A 120 26.06 -10.00 -23.84
N THR A 121 25.27 -9.03 -23.34
CA THR A 121 25.60 -7.61 -23.39
C THR A 121 26.12 -7.04 -22.07
N GLY A 122 25.86 -7.71 -20.94
CA GLY A 122 26.14 -7.22 -19.60
C GLY A 122 25.24 -6.04 -19.19
N GLU A 123 24.19 -5.74 -19.96
CA GLU A 123 23.25 -4.67 -19.66
C GLU A 123 22.26 -5.08 -18.56
N TYR A 124 21.98 -4.14 -17.67
CA TYR A 124 20.99 -4.33 -16.61
C TYR A 124 19.59 -4.02 -17.15
N HIS A 125 18.69 -4.97 -16.99
CA HIS A 125 17.29 -4.84 -17.36
C HIS A 125 16.41 -4.93 -16.11
N SER A 126 15.30 -4.21 -16.15
CA SER A 126 14.26 -4.25 -15.13
C SER A 126 12.88 -4.26 -15.77
N GLU A 127 11.97 -5.07 -15.24
CA GLU A 127 10.57 -5.12 -15.62
C GLU A 127 9.70 -4.97 -14.37
N ALA A 128 8.70 -4.10 -14.45
CA ALA A 128 7.72 -3.92 -13.39
C ALA A 128 6.46 -4.74 -13.71
N ALA A 129 5.91 -5.40 -12.70
CA ALA A 129 4.67 -6.15 -12.80
C ALA A 129 3.79 -5.90 -11.58
N ASP A 130 2.50 -5.67 -11.83
CA ASP A 130 1.52 -5.40 -10.79
C ASP A 130 0.57 -6.59 -10.62
N TYR A 131 0.37 -7.03 -9.39
CA TYR A 131 -0.57 -8.09 -9.04
C TYR A 131 -1.58 -7.59 -8.01
N SER A 132 -2.80 -8.11 -8.06
CA SER A 132 -3.81 -7.82 -7.05
C SER A 132 -4.44 -9.09 -6.49
N ARG A 133 -4.82 -9.01 -5.21
CA ARG A 133 -5.55 -10.07 -4.49
C ARG A 133 -6.62 -9.44 -3.61
N ALA A 134 -7.74 -10.12 -3.45
CA ALA A 134 -8.73 -9.75 -2.44
C ALA A 134 -8.09 -9.70 -1.05
N SER A 135 -8.44 -8.71 -0.24
CA SER A 135 -7.81 -8.39 1.04
C SER A 135 -7.72 -9.58 1.98
N ALA A 136 -8.75 -10.43 2.01
CA ALA A 136 -8.75 -11.63 2.84
C ALA A 136 -7.63 -12.62 2.48
N ASN A 137 -7.31 -12.78 1.20
CA ASN A 137 -6.22 -13.64 0.73
C ASN A 137 -4.88 -12.93 0.82
N ALA A 138 -4.85 -11.62 0.53
CA ALA A 138 -3.64 -10.81 0.61
C ALA A 138 -3.02 -10.77 2.01
N LEU A 139 -3.82 -10.85 3.08
CA LEU A 139 -3.30 -10.97 4.45
C LEU A 139 -2.45 -12.22 4.69
N ARG A 140 -2.48 -13.20 3.78
CA ARG A 140 -1.61 -14.39 3.80
C ARG A 140 -0.57 -14.32 2.70
N ASP A 141 -1.01 -14.07 1.47
CA ASP A 141 -0.15 -14.16 0.28
C ASP A 141 0.81 -12.97 0.16
N PHE A 142 0.37 -11.79 0.62
CA PHE A 142 1.09 -10.51 0.52
C PHE A 142 1.51 -9.98 1.89
N ALA A 143 1.50 -10.82 2.93
CA ALA A 143 2.01 -10.42 4.23
C ALA A 143 3.54 -10.23 4.15
N PRO A 144 4.12 -9.30 4.93
CA PRO A 144 5.57 -9.16 5.03
C PRO A 144 6.24 -10.48 5.39
N GLY A 145 7.25 -10.88 4.62
CA GLY A 145 7.95 -12.16 4.79
C GLY A 145 7.21 -13.39 4.26
N ALA A 146 6.07 -13.23 3.59
CA ALA A 146 5.44 -14.29 2.83
C ALA A 146 6.09 -14.46 1.44
N SER A 147 5.95 -15.65 0.86
CA SER A 147 6.38 -15.94 -0.51
C SER A 147 5.16 -16.12 -1.42
N PHE A 148 5.10 -15.33 -2.48
CA PHE A 148 4.03 -15.33 -3.48
C PHE A 148 4.53 -15.95 -4.79
N TYR A 149 3.81 -16.94 -5.29
CA TYR A 149 4.21 -17.69 -6.49
C TYR A 149 3.38 -17.27 -7.70
N VAL A 150 4.03 -16.70 -8.72
CA VAL A 150 3.38 -16.29 -9.96
C VAL A 150 4.34 -16.34 -11.14
N GLY A 151 3.84 -16.76 -12.31
CA GLY A 151 4.62 -16.74 -13.55
C GLY A 151 5.89 -17.60 -13.56
N GLY A 152 6.01 -18.61 -12.67
CA GLY A 152 7.22 -19.42 -12.53
C GLY A 152 8.31 -18.80 -11.62
N HIS A 153 7.96 -17.72 -10.92
CA HIS A 153 8.84 -17.05 -9.96
C HIS A 153 8.29 -17.18 -8.54
N GLN A 154 9.19 -17.33 -7.57
CA GLN A 154 8.92 -17.11 -6.16
C GLN A 154 9.27 -15.64 -5.83
N ILE A 155 8.30 -14.90 -5.31
CA ILE A 155 8.42 -13.49 -4.99
C ILE A 155 8.28 -13.36 -3.47
N ASP A 156 9.36 -13.00 -2.79
CA ASP A 156 9.32 -12.73 -1.36
C ASP A 156 8.85 -11.28 -1.13
N ILE A 157 7.91 -11.09 -0.22
CA ILE A 157 7.29 -9.80 0.06
C ILE A 157 8.15 -9.06 1.09
N ASP A 158 8.87 -8.05 0.63
CA ASP A 158 9.91 -7.41 1.43
C ASP A 158 9.46 -6.10 2.09
N ALA A 159 8.46 -5.42 1.52
CA ALA A 159 8.05 -4.11 1.99
C ALA A 159 6.53 -3.89 1.96
N VAL A 160 6.08 -3.06 2.91
CA VAL A 160 4.71 -2.53 2.98
C VAL A 160 4.78 -1.03 2.78
N GLU A 161 3.88 -0.50 1.98
CA GLU A 161 3.75 0.94 1.81
C GLU A 161 3.21 1.56 3.10
N VAL A 162 4.04 2.32 3.82
CA VAL A 162 3.67 3.01 5.08
C VAL A 162 3.29 4.48 4.89
N GLY A 163 3.31 4.95 3.64
CA GLY A 163 3.21 6.38 3.31
C GLY A 163 4.44 7.17 3.78
N HIS A 164 4.53 8.41 3.32
CA HIS A 164 5.59 9.36 3.63
C HIS A 164 5.65 9.59 5.14
N ASP A 165 6.84 9.45 5.72
CA ASP A 165 7.11 9.52 7.16
C ASP A 165 6.18 8.67 8.03
N GLY A 166 5.66 7.56 7.50
CA GLY A 166 4.74 6.67 8.23
C GLY A 166 3.33 7.24 8.39
N SER A 167 2.90 8.15 7.53
CA SER A 167 1.58 8.80 7.58
C SER A 167 0.39 7.82 7.51
N ALA A 168 0.57 6.62 6.98
CA ALA A 168 -0.46 5.58 6.97
C ALA A 168 -0.54 4.78 8.29
N ILE A 169 0.43 4.94 9.19
CA ILE A 169 0.43 4.29 10.50
C ILE A 169 -0.61 4.96 11.39
N ARG A 170 -1.53 4.16 11.90
CA ARG A 170 -2.57 4.60 12.83
C ARG A 170 -2.50 3.84 14.14
N THR A 171 -2.84 4.56 15.20
CA THR A 171 -3.02 3.98 16.52
C THR A 171 -4.41 3.35 16.61
N VAL A 172 -4.44 2.07 16.94
CA VAL A 172 -5.67 1.32 17.18
C VAL A 172 -5.67 0.76 18.59
N ARG A 173 -6.86 0.70 19.21
CA ARG A 173 -7.06 -0.05 20.45
C ARG A 173 -7.84 -1.33 20.19
N LEU A 174 -7.33 -2.47 20.67
CA LEU A 174 -7.99 -3.77 20.52
C LEU A 174 -8.60 -4.22 21.85
N CYS A 175 -9.83 -4.72 21.81
CA CYS A 175 -10.44 -5.31 23.01
C CYS A 175 -9.86 -6.71 23.26
N PRO A 176 -9.27 -6.99 24.44
CA PRO A 176 -8.65 -8.28 24.74
C PRO A 176 -9.67 -9.43 24.88
N HIS A 177 -10.96 -9.10 24.97
CA HIS A 177 -12.02 -10.09 25.18
C HIS A 177 -12.74 -10.51 23.91
N CYS A 178 -12.84 -9.64 22.91
CA CYS A 178 -13.64 -9.90 21.72
C CYS A 178 -12.98 -9.44 20.40
N GLY A 179 -11.80 -8.81 20.47
CA GLY A 179 -11.10 -8.31 19.29
C GLY A 179 -11.77 -7.12 18.61
N TYR A 180 -12.67 -6.40 19.30
CA TYR A 180 -13.18 -5.13 18.77
C TYR A 180 -12.03 -4.13 18.58
N SER A 181 -11.92 -3.57 17.39
CA SER A 181 -11.00 -2.49 17.04
C SER A 181 -11.66 -1.14 17.27
N HIS A 182 -10.94 -0.24 17.93
CA HIS A 182 -11.30 1.16 18.08
C HIS A 182 -10.25 2.02 17.39
N ASP A 183 -10.62 2.58 16.24
CA ASP A 183 -9.89 3.60 15.50
C ASP A 183 -10.39 4.98 15.95
N GLY A 184 -9.63 5.65 16.83
CA GLY A 184 -10.00 6.96 17.37
C GLY A 184 -9.05 7.45 18.47
N ASP A 185 -8.96 8.77 18.64
CA ASP A 185 -8.15 9.40 19.68
C ASP A 185 -8.78 9.27 21.08
N ASP A 186 -10.08 9.01 21.14
CA ASP A 186 -10.77 8.74 22.39
C ASP A 186 -10.34 7.40 22.97
N THR A 187 -10.25 7.35 24.30
CA THR A 187 -9.83 6.15 25.03
C THR A 187 -11.02 5.58 25.79
N PRO A 188 -11.85 4.72 25.16
CA PRO A 188 -13.03 4.16 25.81
C PRO A 188 -12.61 3.29 27.01
N THR A 189 -13.22 3.50 28.17
CA THR A 189 -12.96 2.69 29.39
C THR A 189 -13.55 1.29 29.30
N THR A 190 -14.60 1.12 28.50
CA THR A 190 -15.30 -0.15 28.27
C THR A 190 -15.53 -0.36 26.79
N CYS A 191 -15.40 -1.60 26.33
CA CYS A 191 -15.60 -1.97 24.94
C CYS A 191 -17.06 -1.73 24.52
N PRO A 192 -17.33 -0.93 23.46
CA PRO A 192 -18.69 -0.69 22.96
C PRO A 192 -19.41 -1.95 22.47
N ARG A 193 -18.64 -2.97 22.02
CA ARG A 193 -19.20 -4.22 21.48
C ARG A 193 -19.60 -5.23 22.54
N CYS A 194 -18.81 -5.39 23.60
CA CYS A 194 -19.03 -6.45 24.61
C CYS A 194 -19.23 -5.94 26.04
N GLY A 195 -19.08 -4.64 26.28
CA GLY A 195 -19.25 -4.00 27.59
C GLY A 195 -18.14 -4.29 28.61
N LYS A 196 -17.15 -5.14 28.28
CA LYS A 196 -16.03 -5.46 29.18
C LYS A 196 -14.98 -4.35 29.20
N SER A 197 -14.30 -4.20 30.33
CA SER A 197 -13.17 -3.27 30.51
C SER A 197 -11.88 -3.80 29.85
N GLY A 198 -10.82 -2.99 29.88
CA GLY A 198 -9.47 -3.37 29.47
C GLY A 198 -9.07 -2.88 28.07
N ILE A 199 -10.00 -2.35 27.27
CA ILE A 199 -9.65 -1.75 25.96
C ILE A 199 -8.83 -0.45 26.10
N ASN A 200 -8.88 0.22 27.26
CA ASN A 200 -8.08 1.39 27.57
C ASN A 200 -6.65 1.08 28.04
N ASP A 201 -6.34 -0.19 28.32
CA ASP A 201 -5.02 -0.57 28.82
C ASP A 201 -3.91 -0.19 27.83
N VAL A 202 -2.74 0.16 28.36
CA VAL A 202 -1.59 0.59 27.54
C VAL A 202 -1.16 -0.53 26.58
N GLY A 203 -1.19 -1.79 27.04
CA GLY A 203 -0.86 -2.96 26.22
C GLY A 203 -1.94 -3.33 25.19
N GLN A 204 -3.06 -2.61 25.13
CA GLN A 204 -4.08 -2.78 24.11
C GLN A 204 -4.02 -1.70 23.02
N LYS A 205 -3.00 -0.82 23.07
CA LYS A 205 -2.71 0.19 22.05
C LYS A 205 -1.67 -0.37 21.07
N PHE A 206 -1.99 -0.39 19.78
CA PHE A 206 -1.15 -0.92 18.72
C PHE A 206 -0.95 0.13 17.63
N GLU A 207 0.27 0.21 17.12
CA GLU A 207 0.53 0.85 15.84
C GLU A 207 0.18 -0.16 14.76
N THR A 208 -0.70 0.26 13.86
CA THR A 208 -1.27 -0.60 12.84
C THR A 208 -1.27 0.13 11.52
N ILE A 209 -1.21 -0.64 10.45
CA ILE A 209 -1.38 -0.15 9.10
C ILE A 209 -2.40 -1.03 8.38
N GLU A 210 -3.18 -0.42 7.51
CA GLU A 210 -4.04 -1.15 6.59
C GLU A 210 -3.24 -1.60 5.40
N LEU A 211 -3.18 -2.93 5.23
CA LEU A 211 -2.47 -3.54 4.11
C LEU A 211 -3.23 -3.21 2.83
N THR A 212 -2.78 -2.20 2.09
CA THR A 212 -3.37 -1.76 0.81
C THR A 212 -2.40 -1.93 -0.35
N ARG A 213 -1.10 -1.75 -0.09
CA ARG A 213 -0.04 -1.91 -1.07
C ARG A 213 1.23 -2.49 -0.43
N VAL A 214 1.86 -3.40 -1.14
CA VAL A 214 3.15 -4.00 -0.81
C VAL A 214 4.05 -3.99 -2.02
N SER A 215 5.36 -4.11 -1.79
CA SER A 215 6.34 -4.19 -2.87
C SER A 215 7.36 -5.30 -2.65
N ALA A 216 7.92 -5.77 -3.75
CA ALA A 216 8.95 -6.79 -3.78
C ALA A 216 10.00 -6.45 -4.85
N PHE A 217 11.28 -6.64 -4.51
CA PHE A 217 12.39 -6.50 -5.44
C PHE A 217 12.99 -7.87 -5.70
N VAL A 218 12.92 -8.33 -6.95
CA VAL A 218 13.24 -9.71 -7.30
C VAL A 218 14.35 -9.75 -8.33
N ARG A 219 15.43 -10.48 -8.04
CA ARG A 219 16.43 -10.83 -9.05
C ARG A 219 15.95 -12.05 -9.83
N ARG A 220 15.71 -11.88 -11.12
CA ARG A 220 15.09 -12.91 -11.98
C ARG A 220 15.90 -14.21 -12.02
N ASP A 221 17.22 -14.10 -11.95
CA ASP A 221 18.14 -15.23 -12.02
C ASP A 221 18.13 -16.07 -10.74
N GLU A 222 17.78 -15.45 -9.61
CA GLU A 222 17.71 -16.07 -8.28
C GLU A 222 16.29 -16.56 -7.95
N SER A 223 15.26 -15.99 -8.59
CA SER A 223 13.84 -16.25 -8.26
C SER A 223 13.15 -17.30 -9.13
N ARG A 224 13.82 -17.80 -10.17
CA ARG A 224 13.29 -18.91 -10.96
C ARG A 224 13.15 -20.11 -10.07
N ILE A 225 11.94 -20.67 -10.03
CA ILE A 225 11.66 -21.92 -9.34
C ILE A 225 12.54 -23.01 -9.97
N ASP A 226 13.54 -23.46 -9.22
CA ASP A 226 14.33 -24.66 -9.50
C ASP A 226 13.85 -25.77 -8.56
N ASP A 227 13.78 -27.00 -9.07
CA ASP A 227 13.27 -28.19 -8.37
C ASP A 227 14.21 -28.66 -7.22
N SER A 228 15.22 -27.85 -6.87
CA SER A 228 16.31 -28.22 -5.97
C SER A 228 16.03 -27.95 -4.49
N ASN A 229 14.91 -27.33 -4.12
CA ASN A 229 14.60 -26.94 -2.74
C ASN A 229 13.45 -27.72 -2.07
N ASP A 230 13.02 -28.87 -2.62
CA ASP A 230 12.05 -29.77 -1.98
C ASP A 230 12.74 -30.72 -0.99
N GLU A 231 13.36 -30.17 0.07
CA GLU A 231 13.82 -30.98 1.22
C GLU A 231 12.62 -31.21 2.16
N ARG A 232 11.85 -32.25 1.86
CA ARG A 232 10.75 -32.74 2.70
C ARG A 232 11.32 -33.31 4.01
N VAL A 233 11.15 -32.58 5.12
CA VAL A 233 11.28 -33.10 6.51
C VAL A 233 9.97 -33.64 7.04
#